data_AF-A0A136KTY8-F1
#
_entry.id   AF-A0A136KTY8-F1
#
_cell.length_a   1.000
_cell.length_b   1.000
_cell.length_c   1.000
_cell.angle_alpha   90.00
_cell.angle_beta   90.00
_cell.angle_gamma   90.00
#
_symmetry.space_group_name_H-M   'P 1'
#
loop_
_entity.id
_entity.type
_entity.pdbx_description
1 polymer ?
#
loop_
_entity_poly.entity_id
_entity_poly.type
_entity_poly.pdbx_seq_one_letter_code
_entity_poly.pdbx_strand_id
1 'polypeptide(L)'
;MVDEFIAVFNGQTVSLNTVSYTKMAKVFSKKKSNIFSTVLAGISILTIIVLAFFAFRPTPKIAINESLPIGKVSFLDFNFILDRASLTFTNLPALEAGTHYDVWALAEGGETRQNIGSIEMSTTTQGQLIYTSPAQINILGSFDQIEVTIEADNDPNPNQASDDVIASSVFPPLALIHVRHVLVSYGGAPEGSALIQGLWYTADSIKTSVVALENAFKDNHDVQVRKSTEEIINQLVGSSDILQYRDWNDDGKIDDPSDGYGLLENPNEINSGYIPTARSHATFAASSEDATENIKNNSQNVVIAIDNMQGWSEQLLALALRLQSMPVGSEMQTIITEMNLLSTYILSGVDTNGNQLIEPIVGEGGADSAYEYAYYMADMPILLGKHRIPPPASTETQSP
;
A
#
# COMPACT_ATOMS: atom_id res chain seq x y z
N MET A 1 23.34 6.59 -19.05
CA MET A 1 23.06 6.33 -17.62
C MET A 1 21.56 6.36 -17.35
N VAL A 2 20.77 5.72 -18.22
CA VAL A 2 19.33 5.45 -18.03
C VAL A 2 19.06 3.94 -18.21
N ASP A 3 20.09 3.14 -18.55
CA ASP A 3 19.95 1.70 -18.81
C ASP A 3 20.46 0.80 -17.65
N GLU A 4 20.85 1.37 -16.51
CA GLU A 4 21.30 0.60 -15.33
C GLU A 4 20.26 0.53 -14.19
N PHE A 5 19.12 1.23 -14.32
CA PHE A 5 18.08 1.22 -13.28
C PHE A 5 16.96 0.17 -13.52
N ILE A 6 16.98 -0.54 -14.67
CA ILE A 6 15.98 -1.57 -15.02
C ILE A 6 16.49 -3.01 -14.83
N ALA A 7 17.76 -3.22 -14.43
CA ALA A 7 18.34 -4.55 -14.28
C ALA A 7 18.13 -5.22 -12.90
N VAL A 8 17.60 -4.50 -11.90
CA VAL A 8 17.41 -5.04 -10.53
C VAL A 8 16.06 -5.76 -10.37
N PHE A 9 15.10 -5.56 -11.27
CA PHE A 9 13.75 -6.15 -11.16
C PHE A 9 13.53 -7.45 -11.97
N ASN A 10 14.53 -7.97 -12.69
CA ASN A 10 14.38 -9.14 -13.58
C ASN A 10 15.22 -10.38 -13.22
N GLY A 11 15.69 -10.51 -11.97
CA GLY A 11 16.08 -11.82 -11.43
C GLY A 11 17.14 -12.63 -12.22
N GLN A 12 18.07 -11.97 -12.93
CA GLN A 12 19.15 -12.68 -13.61
C GLN A 12 20.37 -12.84 -12.69
N THR A 13 20.62 -14.08 -12.27
CA THR A 13 21.78 -14.49 -11.48
C THR A 13 23.06 -14.46 -12.32
N VAL A 14 24.09 -13.74 -11.86
CA VAL A 14 25.47 -13.89 -12.36
C VAL A 14 26.13 -15.07 -11.64
N SER A 15 26.73 -15.97 -12.42
CA SER A 15 27.30 -17.25 -11.97
C SER A 15 28.58 -17.08 -11.12
N LEU A 16 28.69 -17.92 -10.09
CA LEU A 16 29.88 -18.06 -9.26
C LEU A 16 30.85 -19.08 -9.86
N ASN A 17 32.06 -18.61 -10.16
CA ASN A 17 33.20 -19.42 -10.53
C ASN A 17 33.65 -20.34 -9.37
N THR A 18 33.62 -21.63 -9.67
CA THR A 18 34.49 -22.74 -9.25
C THR A 18 35.59 -22.43 -8.21
N VAL A 19 35.48 -23.04 -7.02
CA VAL A 19 36.65 -23.38 -6.19
C VAL A 19 36.57 -24.85 -5.77
N SER A 20 37.56 -25.60 -6.26
CA SER A 20 37.80 -27.03 -6.11
C SER A 20 38.04 -27.47 -4.66
N TYR A 21 37.37 -28.53 -4.24
CA TYR A 21 37.80 -29.38 -3.13
C TYR A 21 38.13 -30.78 -3.65
N THR A 22 39.39 -31.20 -3.52
CA THR A 22 39.71 -32.62 -3.28
C THR A 22 41.17 -32.84 -2.89
N LYS A 23 41.33 -33.73 -1.89
CA LYS A 23 42.47 -34.60 -1.56
C LYS A 23 43.69 -33.95 -0.86
N MET A 24 43.94 -34.38 0.37
CA MET A 24 44.91 -35.46 0.67
C MET A 24 44.96 -35.79 2.18
N ALA A 25 45.08 -37.09 2.48
CA ALA A 25 46.07 -37.71 3.39
C ALA A 25 45.48 -38.81 4.30
N LYS A 26 45.73 -40.07 3.90
CA LYS A 26 45.85 -41.24 4.79
C LYS A 26 47.29 -41.30 5.31
N VAL A 27 47.52 -41.44 6.61
CA VAL A 27 48.65 -42.23 7.17
C VAL A 27 48.26 -42.84 8.54
N PHE A 28 48.74 -44.06 8.73
CA PHE A 28 48.55 -45.04 9.80
C PHE A 28 49.12 -44.68 11.20
N SER A 29 48.55 -45.29 12.25
CA SER A 29 49.29 -45.83 13.42
C SER A 29 48.35 -46.71 14.28
N LYS A 30 48.43 -48.04 14.18
CA LYS A 30 49.16 -49.04 15.01
C LYS A 30 48.51 -49.40 16.36
N LYS A 31 48.24 -50.71 16.46
CA LYS A 31 47.59 -51.50 17.53
C LYS A 31 48.53 -51.75 18.72
N LYS A 32 47.99 -51.77 19.94
CA LYS A 32 48.51 -52.57 21.07
C LYS A 32 47.39 -53.02 22.00
N SER A 33 47.35 -54.33 22.26
CA SER A 33 46.67 -55.00 23.37
C SER A 33 47.50 -54.78 24.67
N ASN A 34 47.09 -55.07 25.91
CA ASN A 34 46.11 -56.00 26.48
C ASN A 34 45.96 -55.70 27.99
N ILE A 35 44.84 -56.16 28.60
CA ILE A 35 44.68 -56.66 30.01
C ILE A 35 44.79 -55.65 31.18
N PHE A 36 43.66 -55.47 31.91
CA PHE A 36 43.45 -55.27 33.38
C PHE A 36 42.02 -54.69 33.57
N SER A 37 40.98 -55.53 33.60
CA SER A 37 40.33 -56.10 34.81
C SER A 37 39.70 -55.08 35.78
N THR A 38 38.36 -55.02 35.73
CA THR A 38 37.44 -54.97 36.89
C THR A 38 37.59 -53.85 37.93
N VAL A 39 37.28 -52.60 37.57
CA VAL A 39 36.74 -51.57 38.50
C VAL A 39 35.63 -50.69 37.85
N LEU A 40 35.42 -50.76 36.53
CA LEU A 40 34.58 -49.80 35.79
C LEU A 40 33.12 -50.25 35.51
N ALA A 41 32.46 -50.86 36.50
CA ALA A 41 31.02 -51.20 36.40
C ALA A 41 30.10 -50.19 37.13
N GLY A 42 30.65 -49.32 38.00
CA GLY A 42 29.86 -48.34 38.78
C GLY A 42 29.79 -46.93 38.17
N ILE A 43 30.72 -46.54 37.29
CA ILE A 43 30.77 -45.20 36.68
C ILE A 43 30.01 -45.15 35.34
N SER A 44 29.86 -46.30 34.68
CA SER A 44 29.20 -46.47 33.39
C SER A 44 27.68 -46.28 33.46
N ILE A 45 27.03 -46.67 34.56
CA ILE A 45 25.57 -46.44 34.73
C ILE A 45 25.27 -44.95 34.98
N LEU A 46 26.10 -44.24 35.76
CA LEU A 46 25.88 -42.81 36.00
C LEU A 46 26.17 -41.97 34.76
N THR A 47 27.18 -42.32 33.96
CA THR A 47 27.45 -41.65 32.67
C THR A 47 26.36 -41.94 31.64
N ILE A 48 25.80 -43.15 31.58
CA ILE A 48 24.66 -43.47 30.71
C ILE A 48 23.40 -42.71 31.16
N ILE A 49 23.13 -42.57 32.46
CA ILE A 49 21.98 -41.80 32.97
C ILE A 49 22.16 -40.31 32.72
N VAL A 50 23.36 -39.75 32.88
CA VAL A 50 23.64 -38.34 32.56
C VAL A 50 23.59 -38.10 31.05
N LEU A 51 24.17 -38.98 30.22
CA LEU A 51 24.05 -38.91 28.75
C LEU A 51 22.60 -39.08 28.28
N ALA A 52 21.80 -39.95 28.93
CA ALA A 52 20.37 -40.06 28.67
C ALA A 52 19.63 -38.80 29.12
N PHE A 53 19.97 -38.21 30.27
CA PHE A 53 19.36 -36.96 30.73
C PHE A 53 19.72 -35.76 29.83
N PHE A 54 20.87 -35.77 29.17
CA PHE A 54 21.24 -34.78 28.14
C PHE A 54 20.65 -35.09 26.76
N ALA A 55 20.50 -36.37 26.38
CA ALA A 55 19.89 -36.80 25.13
C ALA A 55 18.35 -36.70 25.14
N PHE A 56 17.72 -36.76 26.32
CA PHE A 56 16.28 -36.62 26.54
C PHE A 56 15.93 -35.30 27.26
N ARG A 57 16.78 -34.27 27.18
CA ARG A 57 16.26 -32.93 27.49
C ARG A 57 15.18 -32.64 26.46
N PRO A 58 13.93 -32.37 26.86
CA PRO A 58 12.99 -31.77 25.93
C PRO A 58 13.70 -30.55 25.35
N THR A 59 13.91 -30.53 24.05
CA THR A 59 14.36 -29.32 23.37
C THR A 59 13.45 -28.21 23.86
N PRO A 60 13.99 -27.10 24.39
CA PRO A 60 13.14 -25.99 24.76
C PRO A 60 12.30 -25.68 23.52
N LYS A 61 10.98 -25.84 23.62
CA LYS A 61 10.07 -25.35 22.59
C LYS A 61 10.36 -23.87 22.52
N ILE A 62 11.10 -23.45 21.50
CA ILE A 62 11.21 -22.04 21.17
C ILE A 62 9.77 -21.60 20.99
N ALA A 63 9.28 -20.75 21.88
CA ALA A 63 7.97 -20.16 21.71
C ALA A 63 8.05 -19.35 20.42
N ILE A 64 7.48 -19.88 19.35
CA ILE A 64 7.33 -19.13 18.10
C ILE A 64 6.45 -17.95 18.47
N ASN A 65 6.97 -16.74 18.29
CA ASN A 65 6.15 -15.55 18.45
C ASN A 65 5.21 -15.50 17.25
N GLU A 66 4.02 -16.06 17.44
CA GLU A 66 2.96 -16.11 16.45
C GLU A 66 2.46 -14.71 16.01
N SER A 67 2.85 -13.64 16.70
CA SER A 67 2.55 -12.27 16.29
C SER A 67 3.64 -11.64 15.41
N LEU A 68 4.75 -12.35 15.16
CA LEU A 68 5.78 -11.88 14.24
C LEU A 68 5.32 -12.09 12.80
N PRO A 69 5.33 -11.03 11.95
CA PRO A 69 5.06 -11.18 10.54
C PRO A 69 6.07 -12.11 9.86
N ILE A 70 5.56 -13.07 9.09
CA ILE A 70 6.32 -13.92 8.18
C ILE A 70 6.17 -13.49 6.73
N GLY A 71 5.44 -12.39 6.48
CA GLY A 71 5.22 -11.90 5.13
C GLY A 71 4.41 -10.62 5.11
N LYS A 72 4.15 -10.13 3.90
CA LYS A 72 3.30 -8.96 3.65
C LYS A 72 2.50 -9.17 2.37
N VAL A 73 1.27 -8.66 2.36
CA VAL A 73 0.46 -8.45 1.16
C VAL A 73 0.45 -6.97 0.86
N SER A 74 0.77 -6.59 -0.38
CA SER A 74 0.61 -5.25 -0.92
C SER A 74 -0.30 -5.27 -2.12
N PHE A 75 -1.13 -4.25 -2.26
CA PHE A 75 -2.03 -4.07 -3.39
C PHE A 75 -1.50 -2.98 -4.31
N LEU A 76 -1.66 -3.17 -5.61
CA LEU A 76 -1.17 -2.26 -6.63
C LEU A 76 -2.20 -2.15 -7.75
N ASP A 77 -2.14 -1.03 -8.46
CA ASP A 77 -2.78 -0.90 -9.76
C ASP A 77 -1.93 -1.60 -10.81
N PHE A 78 -2.58 -2.29 -11.75
CA PHE A 78 -1.92 -2.84 -12.92
C PHE A 78 -2.75 -2.64 -14.18
N ASN A 79 -3.78 -3.46 -14.42
CA ASN A 79 -4.70 -3.22 -15.54
C ASN A 79 -5.96 -2.48 -15.09
N PHE A 80 -6.23 -2.48 -13.78
CA PHE A 80 -7.38 -1.85 -13.14
C PHE A 80 -6.99 -1.43 -11.70
N ILE A 81 -7.85 -0.65 -11.04
CA ILE A 81 -7.59 -0.17 -9.68
C ILE A 81 -7.54 -1.35 -8.70
N LEU A 82 -6.45 -1.47 -7.94
CA LEU A 82 -6.20 -2.50 -6.93
C LEU A 82 -6.43 -3.92 -7.44
N ASP A 83 -6.12 -4.17 -8.72
CA ASP A 83 -6.32 -5.46 -9.38
C ASP A 83 -5.10 -6.38 -9.27
N ARG A 84 -4.04 -5.95 -8.60
CA ARG A 84 -2.84 -6.75 -8.37
C ARG A 84 -2.50 -6.82 -6.88
N ALA A 85 -2.16 -8.02 -6.43
CA ALA A 85 -1.61 -8.27 -5.10
C ALA A 85 -0.20 -8.86 -5.23
N SER A 86 0.75 -8.29 -4.49
CA SER A 86 2.10 -8.82 -4.31
C SER A 86 2.24 -9.33 -2.89
N LEU A 87 2.54 -10.62 -2.78
CA LEU A 87 2.78 -11.30 -1.51
C LEU A 87 4.23 -11.69 -1.42
N THR A 88 4.85 -11.36 -0.28
CA THR A 88 6.24 -11.72 0.02
C THR A 88 6.28 -12.46 1.34
N PHE A 89 7.15 -13.46 1.42
CA PHE A 89 7.26 -14.33 2.58
C PHE A 89 8.71 -14.53 3.00
N THR A 90 8.92 -14.58 4.31
CA THR A 90 10.18 -14.91 4.97
C THR A 90 9.90 -15.82 6.15
N ASN A 91 10.82 -16.75 6.44
CA ASN A 91 10.66 -17.73 7.52
C ASN A 91 9.45 -18.67 7.35
N LEU A 92 9.09 -19.01 6.10
CA LEU A 92 8.16 -20.09 5.85
C LEU A 92 8.72 -21.42 6.40
N PRO A 93 7.87 -22.30 6.95
CA PRO A 93 8.27 -23.65 7.31
C PRO A 93 8.91 -24.40 6.12
N ALA A 94 9.79 -25.35 6.41
CA ALA A 94 10.30 -26.23 5.36
C ALA A 94 9.19 -27.19 4.90
N LEU A 95 8.99 -27.30 3.60
CA LEU A 95 8.01 -28.21 2.99
C LEU A 95 8.51 -29.66 3.02
N GLU A 96 7.57 -30.59 3.19
CA GLU A 96 7.82 -32.00 2.94
C GLU A 96 7.93 -32.27 1.42
N ALA A 97 8.64 -33.32 1.03
CA ALA A 97 8.77 -33.65 -0.39
C ALA A 97 7.40 -33.99 -1.00
N GLY A 98 7.08 -33.36 -2.15
CA GLY A 98 5.80 -33.54 -2.83
C GLY A 98 4.70 -32.58 -2.36
N THR A 99 5.07 -31.49 -1.69
CA THR A 99 4.16 -30.43 -1.24
C THR A 99 4.63 -29.05 -1.68
N HIS A 100 3.68 -28.11 -1.78
CA HIS A 100 3.90 -26.70 -2.08
C HIS A 100 2.97 -25.82 -1.24
N TYR A 101 3.18 -24.51 -1.29
CA TYR A 101 2.29 -23.54 -0.65
C TYR A 101 1.34 -22.95 -1.67
N ASP A 102 0.04 -22.94 -1.34
CA ASP A 102 -0.97 -22.18 -2.06
C ASP A 102 -1.50 -21.03 -1.23
N VAL A 103 -1.91 -19.96 -1.92
CA VAL A 103 -2.49 -18.77 -1.30
C VAL A 103 -3.94 -18.64 -1.74
N TRP A 104 -4.79 -18.32 -0.76
CA TRP A 104 -6.22 -18.16 -0.93
C TRP A 104 -6.64 -16.75 -0.51
N ALA A 105 -7.46 -16.10 -1.33
CA ALA A 105 -8.18 -14.89 -0.97
C ALA A 105 -9.59 -15.26 -0.49
N LEU A 106 -9.98 -14.73 0.67
CA LEU A 106 -11.22 -15.05 1.35
C LEU A 106 -12.05 -13.78 1.58
N ALA A 107 -13.37 -13.95 1.57
CA ALA A 107 -14.35 -12.92 1.90
C ALA A 107 -15.49 -13.52 2.72
N GLU A 108 -16.30 -12.66 3.33
CA GLU A 108 -17.53 -13.06 4.05
C GLU A 108 -17.25 -14.09 5.16
N GLY A 109 -16.14 -13.93 5.88
CA GLY A 109 -15.73 -14.88 6.92
C GLY A 109 -15.29 -16.26 6.39
N GLY A 110 -14.99 -16.35 5.08
CA GLY A 110 -14.52 -17.56 4.41
C GLY A 110 -15.59 -18.31 3.62
N GLU A 111 -16.81 -17.76 3.49
CA GLU A 111 -17.85 -18.34 2.61
C GLU A 111 -17.43 -18.27 1.14
N THR A 112 -16.79 -17.17 0.76
CA THR A 112 -16.13 -17.05 -0.54
C THR A 112 -14.64 -17.30 -0.37
N ARG A 113 -14.11 -18.25 -1.15
CA ARG A 113 -12.70 -18.63 -1.14
C ARG A 113 -12.20 -18.84 -2.56
N GLN A 114 -11.11 -18.16 -2.91
CA GLN A 114 -10.50 -18.22 -4.24
C GLN A 114 -9.02 -18.54 -4.13
N ASN A 115 -8.56 -19.56 -4.88
CA ASN A 115 -7.13 -19.80 -5.06
C ASN A 115 -6.54 -18.66 -5.90
N ILE A 116 -5.52 -17.98 -5.39
CA ILE A 116 -4.82 -16.88 -6.09
C ILE A 116 -3.41 -17.27 -6.55
N GLY A 117 -3.00 -18.51 -6.33
CA GLY A 117 -1.80 -19.13 -6.89
C GLY A 117 -0.87 -19.73 -5.84
N SER A 118 0.14 -20.44 -6.33
CA SER A 118 1.19 -21.06 -5.52
C SER A 118 2.36 -20.11 -5.27
N ILE A 119 2.98 -20.20 -4.10
CA ILE A 119 4.17 -19.39 -3.76
C ILE A 119 5.38 -19.90 -4.55
N GLU A 120 6.02 -19.00 -5.29
CA GLU A 120 7.31 -19.26 -5.92
C GLU A 120 8.42 -19.14 -4.87
N MET A 121 9.00 -20.27 -4.48
CA MET A 121 10.06 -20.32 -3.47
C MET A 121 11.41 -19.90 -4.07
N SER A 122 12.01 -18.85 -3.53
CA SER A 122 13.36 -18.40 -3.88
C SER A 122 14.43 -19.11 -3.06
N THR A 123 14.07 -19.54 -1.84
CA THR A 123 14.90 -20.37 -0.95
C THR A 123 14.00 -21.36 -0.20
N THR A 124 14.53 -22.16 0.73
CA THR A 124 13.72 -23.08 1.53
C THR A 124 12.77 -22.40 2.50
N THR A 125 12.92 -21.10 2.77
CA THR A 125 12.10 -20.36 3.75
C THR A 125 11.61 -19.00 3.24
N GLN A 126 11.88 -18.66 1.98
CA GLN A 126 11.47 -17.39 1.37
C GLN A 126 10.83 -17.66 0.01
N GLY A 127 9.81 -16.88 -0.29
CA GLY A 127 9.08 -16.98 -1.55
C GLY A 127 8.22 -15.76 -1.80
N GLN A 128 7.61 -15.74 -2.98
CA GLN A 128 6.76 -14.65 -3.42
C GLN A 128 5.59 -15.18 -4.25
N LEU A 129 4.50 -14.44 -4.26
CA LEU A 129 3.41 -14.63 -5.20
C LEU A 129 3.00 -13.26 -5.74
N ILE A 130 2.76 -13.20 -7.04
CA ILE A 130 2.17 -12.05 -7.69
C ILE A 130 0.87 -12.52 -8.31
N TYR A 131 -0.24 -11.99 -7.82
CA TYR A 131 -1.56 -12.25 -8.37
C TYR A 131 -2.07 -11.01 -9.08
N THR A 132 -2.55 -11.16 -10.31
CA THR A 132 -3.31 -10.14 -11.04
C THR A 132 -4.68 -10.70 -11.32
N SER A 133 -5.72 -9.95 -10.96
CA SER A 133 -7.10 -10.34 -11.17
C SER A 133 -7.42 -10.44 -12.67
N PRO A 134 -7.73 -11.64 -13.20
CA PRO A 134 -8.09 -11.80 -14.60
C PRO A 134 -9.44 -11.15 -14.93
N ALA A 135 -10.28 -10.94 -13.91
CA ALA A 135 -11.58 -10.28 -14.04
C ALA A 135 -11.50 -8.76 -13.88
N GLN A 136 -10.30 -8.19 -13.70
CA GLN A 136 -10.08 -6.75 -13.48
C GLN A 136 -10.93 -6.21 -12.32
N ILE A 137 -11.06 -7.00 -11.25
CA ILE A 137 -11.77 -6.59 -10.03
C ILE A 137 -10.80 -5.98 -9.01
N ASN A 138 -11.30 -5.02 -8.24
CA ASN A 138 -10.62 -4.50 -7.06
C ASN A 138 -10.54 -5.60 -5.99
N ILE A 139 -9.32 -6.08 -5.71
CA ILE A 139 -9.08 -7.22 -4.81
C ILE A 139 -9.45 -6.85 -3.37
N LEU A 140 -9.08 -5.65 -2.91
CA LEU A 140 -9.39 -5.18 -1.56
C LEU A 140 -10.91 -4.97 -1.35
N GLY A 141 -11.62 -4.62 -2.41
CA GLY A 141 -13.08 -4.54 -2.40
C GLY A 141 -13.78 -5.89 -2.33
N SER A 142 -13.13 -6.95 -2.84
CA SER A 142 -13.73 -8.28 -2.96
C SER A 142 -13.34 -9.23 -1.83
N PHE A 143 -12.19 -9.01 -1.20
CA PHE A 143 -11.63 -9.90 -0.19
C PHE A 143 -11.17 -9.10 1.04
N ASP A 144 -11.21 -9.74 2.21
CA ASP A 144 -10.78 -9.17 3.49
C ASP A 144 -9.79 -10.08 4.23
N GLN A 145 -9.48 -11.25 3.67
CA GLN A 145 -8.56 -12.20 4.28
C GLN A 145 -7.66 -12.87 3.23
N ILE A 146 -6.42 -13.15 3.63
CA ILE A 146 -5.47 -14.01 2.93
C ILE A 146 -5.15 -15.21 3.81
N GLU A 147 -5.07 -16.39 3.21
CA GLU A 147 -4.70 -17.64 3.87
C GLU A 147 -3.65 -18.38 3.05
N VAL A 148 -2.70 -19.03 3.72
CA VAL A 148 -1.68 -19.87 3.09
C VAL A 148 -1.83 -21.29 3.62
N THR A 149 -1.88 -22.25 2.70
CA THR A 149 -2.01 -23.68 3.00
C THR A 149 -0.83 -24.46 2.45
N ILE A 150 -0.56 -25.64 3.03
CA ILE A 150 0.29 -26.66 2.42
C ILE A 150 -0.59 -27.57 1.58
N GLU A 151 -0.26 -27.71 0.30
CA GLU A 151 -0.98 -28.55 -0.66
C GLU A 151 -0.08 -29.65 -1.22
N ALA A 152 -0.68 -30.76 -1.62
CA ALA A 152 0.02 -31.87 -2.25
C ALA A 152 0.17 -31.64 -3.75
N ASP A 153 1.35 -31.95 -4.32
CA ASP A 153 1.60 -31.78 -5.77
C ASP A 153 0.66 -32.61 -6.66
N ASN A 154 0.09 -33.69 -6.11
CA ASN A 154 -0.84 -34.58 -6.83
C ASN A 154 -2.28 -34.46 -6.30
N ASP A 155 -2.69 -33.30 -5.82
CA ASP A 155 -4.05 -33.08 -5.34
C ASP A 155 -5.07 -33.28 -6.48
N PRO A 156 -6.03 -34.22 -6.35
CA PRO A 156 -7.11 -34.37 -7.31
C PRO A 156 -8.11 -33.21 -7.33
N ASN A 157 -8.10 -32.32 -6.32
CA ASN A 157 -9.04 -31.21 -6.18
C ASN A 157 -8.35 -29.85 -5.94
N PRO A 158 -7.46 -29.37 -6.84
CA PRO A 158 -6.58 -28.20 -6.61
C PRO A 158 -7.29 -26.86 -6.38
N ASN A 159 -8.62 -26.83 -6.52
CA ASN A 159 -9.46 -25.65 -6.24
C ASN A 159 -10.15 -25.73 -4.86
N GLN A 160 -9.85 -26.76 -4.05
CA GLN A 160 -10.29 -26.90 -2.68
C GLN A 160 -9.06 -26.92 -1.80
N ALA A 161 -8.94 -25.95 -0.90
CA ALA A 161 -7.77 -25.93 -0.05
C ALA A 161 -7.79 -27.05 0.99
N SER A 162 -6.60 -27.47 1.40
CA SER A 162 -6.42 -28.32 2.55
C SER A 162 -6.80 -27.63 3.87
N ASP A 163 -6.91 -28.43 4.93
CA ASP A 163 -7.05 -27.93 6.31
C ASP A 163 -5.70 -27.49 6.93
N ASP A 164 -4.57 -27.67 6.22
CA ASP A 164 -3.22 -27.38 6.72
C ASP A 164 -2.85 -25.90 6.52
N VAL A 165 -3.53 -25.05 7.29
CA VAL A 165 -3.34 -23.59 7.28
C VAL A 165 -2.12 -23.20 8.10
N ILE A 166 -1.08 -22.72 7.43
CA ILE A 166 0.18 -22.35 8.07
C ILE A 166 0.29 -20.85 8.37
N ALA A 167 -0.41 -20.01 7.62
CA ALA A 167 -0.40 -18.57 7.82
C ALA A 167 -1.67 -17.91 7.31
N SER A 168 -1.96 -16.73 7.84
CA SER A 168 -3.09 -15.92 7.40
C SER A 168 -2.94 -14.45 7.80
N SER A 169 -3.77 -13.61 7.20
CA SER A 169 -4.00 -12.25 7.62
C SER A 169 -5.44 -11.87 7.33
N VAL A 170 -6.17 -11.42 8.35
CA VAL A 170 -7.52 -10.87 8.26
C VAL A 170 -7.40 -9.37 8.44
N PHE A 171 -7.93 -8.60 7.50
CA PHE A 171 -7.93 -7.15 7.59
C PHE A 171 -8.76 -6.70 8.81
N PRO A 172 -8.28 -5.76 9.65
CA PRO A 172 -9.06 -5.28 10.79
C PRO A 172 -10.42 -4.71 10.36
N PRO A 173 -11.55 -5.32 10.78
CA PRO A 173 -12.85 -5.04 10.17
C PRO A 173 -13.39 -3.61 10.41
N LEU A 174 -13.10 -2.97 11.54
CA LEU A 174 -13.57 -1.60 11.80
C LEU A 174 -12.78 -0.59 10.96
N ALA A 175 -11.45 -0.70 10.95
CA ALA A 175 -10.60 0.13 10.10
C ALA A 175 -10.86 -0.11 8.60
N LEU A 176 -11.12 -1.36 8.18
CA LEU A 176 -11.34 -1.75 6.78
C LEU A 176 -12.48 -0.96 6.13
N ILE A 177 -13.56 -0.67 6.87
CA ILE A 177 -14.69 0.12 6.35
C ILE A 177 -14.18 1.44 5.77
N HIS A 178 -13.35 2.15 6.54
CA HIS A 178 -12.85 3.46 6.16
C HIS A 178 -11.71 3.37 5.14
N VAL A 179 -10.85 2.35 5.21
CA VAL A 179 -9.86 2.07 4.17
C VAL A 179 -10.54 1.83 2.82
N ARG A 180 -11.64 1.06 2.78
CA ARG A 180 -12.43 0.84 1.55
C ARG A 180 -13.11 2.10 1.04
N HIS A 181 -13.55 3.00 1.91
CA HIS A 181 -14.04 4.31 1.45
C HIS A 181 -12.94 5.14 0.77
N VAL A 182 -11.71 5.08 1.29
CA VAL A 182 -10.57 5.76 0.66
C VAL A 182 -10.18 5.12 -0.68
N LEU A 183 -10.13 3.79 -0.76
CA LEU A 183 -9.46 3.05 -1.84
C LEU A 183 -10.36 2.29 -2.82
N VAL A 184 -11.61 2.00 -2.44
CA VAL A 184 -12.49 1.09 -3.21
C VAL A 184 -13.73 1.80 -3.72
N SER A 185 -14.53 2.37 -2.82
CA SER A 185 -15.74 3.10 -3.20
C SER A 185 -16.29 3.88 -2.01
N TYR A 186 -16.82 5.07 -2.28
CA TYR A 186 -17.56 5.85 -1.31
C TYR A 186 -18.88 6.30 -1.91
N GLY A 187 -20.00 5.89 -1.31
CA GLY A 187 -21.34 6.14 -1.85
C GLY A 187 -21.73 7.62 -1.92
N GLY A 188 -21.01 8.51 -1.23
CA GLY A 188 -21.20 9.96 -1.35
C GLY A 188 -20.45 10.60 -2.52
N ALA A 189 -19.45 9.92 -3.10
CA ALA A 189 -18.69 10.42 -4.25
C ALA A 189 -19.41 10.12 -5.58
N PRO A 190 -19.13 10.87 -6.66
CA PRO A 190 -19.74 10.65 -7.96
C PRO A 190 -19.49 9.23 -8.46
N GLU A 191 -20.56 8.60 -8.96
CA GLU A 191 -20.54 7.20 -9.43
C GLU A 191 -20.07 6.17 -8.39
N GLY A 192 -20.02 6.55 -7.11
CA GLY A 192 -19.48 5.70 -6.04
C GLY A 192 -17.96 5.51 -6.12
N SER A 193 -17.24 6.45 -6.74
CA SER A 193 -15.78 6.38 -6.86
C SER A 193 -15.09 6.28 -5.49
N ALA A 194 -13.89 5.73 -5.50
CA ALA A 194 -13.01 5.76 -4.34
C ALA A 194 -12.47 7.18 -4.13
N LEU A 195 -12.40 7.62 -2.88
CA LEU A 195 -12.07 9.01 -2.54
C LEU A 195 -10.68 9.42 -3.04
N ILE A 196 -9.68 8.54 -2.95
CA ILE A 196 -8.32 8.91 -3.33
C ILE A 196 -8.14 9.03 -4.84
N GLN A 197 -8.82 8.19 -5.63
CA GLN A 197 -8.83 8.26 -7.08
C GLN A 197 -9.52 9.53 -7.56
N GLY A 198 -10.70 9.85 -7.01
CA GLY A 198 -11.40 11.08 -7.36
C GLY A 198 -10.63 12.34 -6.98
N LEU A 199 -9.99 12.35 -5.80
CA LEU A 199 -9.07 13.40 -5.38
C LEU A 199 -7.92 13.59 -6.37
N TRP A 200 -7.25 12.50 -6.77
CA TRP A 200 -6.13 12.53 -7.70
C TRP A 200 -6.57 13.00 -9.10
N TYR A 201 -7.65 12.44 -9.65
CA TYR A 201 -8.15 12.83 -10.98
C TYR A 201 -8.59 14.30 -11.02
N THR A 202 -9.20 14.80 -9.94
CA THR A 202 -9.58 16.21 -9.86
C THR A 202 -8.34 17.11 -9.80
N ALA A 203 -7.31 16.74 -9.03
CA ALA A 203 -6.04 17.47 -8.98
C ALA A 203 -5.33 17.51 -10.35
N ASP A 204 -5.25 16.38 -11.06
CA ASP A 204 -4.68 16.30 -12.41
C ASP A 204 -5.49 17.10 -13.44
N SER A 205 -6.82 17.03 -13.35
CA SER A 205 -7.71 17.81 -14.21
C SER A 205 -7.55 19.32 -13.97
N ILE A 206 -7.39 19.77 -12.71
CA ILE A 206 -7.09 21.17 -12.40
C ILE A 206 -5.74 21.59 -12.99
N LYS A 207 -4.72 20.72 -12.89
CA LYS A 207 -3.42 20.98 -13.51
C LYS A 207 -3.54 21.16 -15.01
N THR A 208 -4.32 20.30 -15.67
CA THR A 208 -4.61 20.39 -17.09
C THR A 208 -5.30 21.71 -17.45
N SER A 209 -6.31 22.13 -16.69
CA SER A 209 -7.01 23.41 -16.90
C SER A 209 -6.09 24.62 -16.71
N VAL A 210 -5.17 24.57 -15.74
CA VAL A 210 -4.18 25.65 -15.54
C VAL A 210 -3.16 25.72 -16.68
N VAL A 211 -2.72 24.58 -17.21
CA VAL A 211 -1.86 24.55 -18.41
C VAL A 211 -2.61 25.11 -19.63
N ALA A 212 -3.90 24.77 -19.79
CA ALA A 212 -4.74 25.32 -20.84
C ALA A 212 -4.90 26.85 -20.72
N LEU A 213 -5.12 27.35 -19.50
CA LEU A 213 -5.14 28.79 -19.19
C LEU A 213 -3.83 29.48 -19.59
N GLU A 214 -2.68 28.90 -19.22
CA GLU A 214 -1.37 29.48 -19.55
C GLU A 214 -1.14 29.54 -21.07
N ASN A 215 -1.48 28.47 -21.79
CA ASN A 215 -1.34 28.43 -23.25
C ASN A 215 -2.28 29.43 -23.93
N ALA A 216 -3.55 29.49 -23.51
CA ALA A 216 -4.51 30.45 -24.02
C ALA A 216 -4.06 31.90 -23.83
N PHE A 217 -3.46 32.21 -22.68
CA PHE A 217 -2.92 33.54 -22.42
C PHE A 217 -1.75 33.88 -23.35
N LYS A 218 -0.80 32.95 -23.55
CA LYS A 218 0.34 33.14 -24.47
C LYS A 218 -0.10 33.35 -25.92
N ASP A 219 -1.15 32.64 -26.32
CA ASP A 219 -1.71 32.71 -27.67
C ASP A 219 -2.67 33.89 -27.89
N ASN A 220 -2.92 34.72 -26.86
CA ASN A 220 -3.87 35.83 -26.87
C ASN A 220 -5.32 35.39 -27.19
N HIS A 221 -5.73 34.23 -26.65
CA HIS A 221 -7.06 33.67 -26.80
C HIS A 221 -7.95 34.02 -25.57
N ASP A 222 -8.37 35.27 -25.47
CA ASP A 222 -9.10 35.82 -24.31
C ASP A 222 -10.34 34.99 -23.89
N VAL A 223 -11.11 34.49 -24.86
CA VAL A 223 -12.29 33.64 -24.58
C VAL A 223 -11.87 32.35 -23.88
N GLN A 224 -10.79 31.72 -24.33
CA GLN A 224 -10.28 30.50 -23.72
C GLN A 224 -9.64 30.77 -22.35
N VAL A 225 -9.02 31.94 -22.14
CA VAL A 225 -8.54 32.37 -20.82
C VAL A 225 -9.69 32.40 -19.82
N ARG A 226 -10.85 32.97 -20.19
CA ARG A 226 -12.04 33.01 -19.33
C ARG A 226 -12.61 31.63 -19.06
N LYS A 227 -12.78 30.83 -20.10
CA LYS A 227 -13.24 29.44 -19.97
C LYS A 227 -12.33 28.62 -19.05
N SER A 228 -11.03 28.63 -19.25
CA SER A 228 -10.14 27.83 -18.38
C SER A 228 -10.05 28.37 -16.96
N THR A 229 -10.25 29.67 -16.74
CA THR A 229 -10.39 30.23 -15.38
C THR A 229 -11.65 29.71 -14.69
N GLU A 230 -12.76 29.64 -15.42
CA GLU A 230 -14.00 29.05 -14.94
C GLU A 230 -13.84 27.56 -14.58
N GLU A 231 -13.25 26.78 -15.49
CA GLU A 231 -12.98 25.34 -15.28
C GLU A 231 -12.24 25.14 -13.94
N ILE A 232 -11.17 25.90 -13.70
CA ILE A 232 -10.38 25.83 -12.46
C ILE A 232 -11.23 26.14 -11.23
N ILE A 233 -12.06 27.20 -11.26
CA ILE A 233 -12.92 27.57 -10.13
C ILE A 233 -13.91 26.45 -9.84
N ASN A 234 -14.62 25.98 -10.88
CA ASN A 234 -15.67 24.97 -10.75
C ASN A 234 -15.12 23.62 -10.26
N GLN A 235 -13.93 23.22 -10.71
CA GLN A 235 -13.25 22.00 -10.23
C GLN A 235 -12.76 22.11 -8.78
N LEU A 236 -12.40 23.31 -8.32
CA LEU A 236 -11.98 23.51 -6.93
C LEU A 236 -13.16 23.47 -5.97
N VAL A 237 -14.25 24.16 -6.30
CA VAL A 237 -15.41 24.30 -5.41
C VAL A 237 -16.38 23.13 -5.52
N GLY A 238 -16.60 22.59 -6.73
CA GLY A 238 -17.57 21.53 -6.97
C GLY A 238 -19.03 22.02 -6.98
N SER A 239 -19.90 21.20 -7.57
CA SER A 239 -21.30 21.52 -7.88
C SER A 239 -22.20 21.77 -6.67
N SER A 240 -21.74 21.41 -5.46
CA SER A 240 -22.47 21.64 -4.22
C SER A 240 -22.28 23.05 -3.66
N ASP A 241 -21.25 23.80 -4.09
CA ASP A 241 -21.13 25.24 -3.82
C ASP A 241 -21.95 26.02 -4.85
N ILE A 242 -23.24 26.19 -4.55
CA ILE A 242 -24.19 26.91 -5.42
C ILE A 242 -23.86 28.40 -5.62
N LEU A 243 -22.91 28.97 -4.87
CA LEU A 243 -22.52 30.37 -4.98
C LEU A 243 -21.36 30.54 -5.98
N GLN A 244 -20.41 29.61 -5.96
CA GLN A 244 -19.20 29.67 -6.79
C GLN A 244 -19.20 28.72 -7.98
N TYR A 245 -19.96 27.63 -7.95
CA TYR A 245 -20.11 26.73 -9.09
C TYR A 245 -21.09 27.30 -10.10
N ARG A 246 -20.57 27.92 -11.17
CA ARG A 246 -21.40 28.62 -12.15
C ARG A 246 -20.66 28.88 -13.46
N ASP A 247 -21.44 29.34 -14.43
CA ASP A 247 -20.96 29.95 -15.66
C ASP A 247 -20.36 31.31 -15.29
N TRP A 248 -19.03 31.38 -15.27
CA TRP A 248 -18.29 32.58 -14.90
C TRP A 248 -18.02 33.47 -16.10
N ASN A 249 -17.99 32.91 -17.31
CA ASN A 249 -17.69 33.60 -18.55
C ASN A 249 -18.94 34.11 -19.31
N ASP A 250 -20.14 33.79 -18.80
CA ASP A 250 -21.47 34.11 -19.33
C ASP A 250 -21.72 33.58 -20.76
N ASP A 251 -21.13 32.44 -21.14
CA ASP A 251 -21.32 31.81 -22.47
C ASP A 251 -22.58 30.93 -22.57
N GLY A 252 -23.28 30.76 -21.45
CA GLY A 252 -24.49 29.96 -21.31
C GLY A 252 -24.25 28.51 -20.89
N LYS A 253 -23.01 28.13 -20.54
CA LYS A 253 -22.65 26.80 -20.05
C LYS A 253 -21.79 26.90 -18.79
N ILE A 254 -21.99 25.95 -17.88
CA ILE A 254 -21.08 25.74 -16.77
C ILE A 254 -20.02 24.75 -17.25
N ASP A 255 -18.78 25.21 -17.37
CA ASP A 255 -17.65 24.38 -17.76
C ASP A 255 -16.98 23.76 -16.52
N ASP A 256 -16.96 22.44 -16.49
CA ASP A 256 -16.29 21.63 -15.47
C ASP A 256 -15.85 20.30 -16.11
N PRO A 257 -14.55 20.12 -16.39
CA PRO A 257 -14.03 18.89 -16.98
C PRO A 257 -13.83 17.76 -15.95
N SER A 258 -14.18 17.98 -14.67
CA SER A 258 -14.14 16.96 -13.61
C SER A 258 -15.51 16.27 -13.44
N ASP A 259 -15.72 15.63 -12.29
CA ASP A 259 -16.95 14.94 -11.93
C ASP A 259 -17.94 15.81 -11.12
N GLY A 260 -17.60 17.09 -10.90
CA GLY A 260 -18.43 18.03 -10.16
C GLY A 260 -18.44 17.84 -8.64
N TYR A 261 -17.60 16.97 -8.07
CA TYR A 261 -17.52 16.81 -6.60
C TYR A 261 -16.78 17.97 -5.94
N GLY A 262 -15.72 18.47 -6.58
CA GLY A 262 -14.84 19.52 -6.08
C GLY A 262 -13.72 18.99 -5.18
N LEU A 263 -12.60 19.73 -5.10
CA LEU A 263 -11.55 19.44 -4.12
C LEU A 263 -11.90 19.99 -2.73
N LEU A 264 -12.31 21.26 -2.67
CA LEU A 264 -12.44 22.03 -1.43
C LEU A 264 -13.73 21.74 -0.68
N GLU A 265 -13.76 22.22 0.57
CA GLU A 265 -14.93 22.10 1.43
C GLU A 265 -16.15 22.80 0.85
N ASN A 266 -17.21 22.01 0.69
CA ASN A 266 -18.52 22.45 0.27
C ASN A 266 -19.44 22.68 1.47
N PRO A 267 -20.34 23.68 1.44
CA PRO A 267 -21.28 23.95 2.53
C PRO A 267 -22.39 22.90 2.68
N ASN A 268 -22.42 21.87 1.83
CA ASN A 268 -23.40 20.80 1.85
C ASN A 268 -22.87 19.59 2.65
N GLU A 269 -23.61 19.15 3.67
CA GLU A 269 -23.22 18.00 4.51
C GLU A 269 -23.15 16.66 3.73
N ILE A 270 -23.78 16.57 2.56
CA ILE A 270 -23.84 15.33 1.75
C ILE A 270 -22.61 15.21 0.84
N ASN A 271 -22.11 16.33 0.31
CA ASN A 271 -20.91 16.41 -0.51
C ASN A 271 -20.05 17.53 0.05
N SER A 272 -19.02 17.16 0.79
CA SER A 272 -18.04 18.10 1.32
C SER A 272 -16.86 18.34 0.37
N GLY A 273 -16.77 17.68 -0.78
CA GLY A 273 -15.58 17.69 -1.65
C GLY A 273 -14.55 16.63 -1.25
N TYR A 274 -13.59 16.36 -2.16
CA TYR A 274 -12.65 15.25 -2.02
C TYR A 274 -11.70 15.40 -0.83
N ILE A 275 -11.13 16.59 -0.59
CA ILE A 275 -10.16 16.84 0.50
C ILE A 275 -10.75 16.53 1.87
N PRO A 276 -11.84 17.19 2.32
CA PRO A 276 -12.36 16.94 3.67
C PRO A 276 -12.92 15.53 3.84
N THR A 277 -13.47 14.94 2.78
CA THR A 277 -14.02 13.58 2.83
C THR A 277 -12.91 12.54 2.95
N ALA A 278 -11.89 12.60 2.09
CA ALA A 278 -10.74 11.68 2.14
C ALA A 278 -9.97 11.81 3.47
N ARG A 279 -9.74 13.05 3.95
CA ARG A 279 -9.14 13.30 5.27
C ARG A 279 -9.93 12.65 6.40
N SER A 280 -11.25 12.81 6.39
CA SER A 280 -12.13 12.25 7.43
C SER A 280 -12.05 10.73 7.44
N HIS A 281 -12.11 10.07 6.28
CA HIS A 281 -12.03 8.62 6.20
C HIS A 281 -10.65 8.05 6.54
N ALA A 282 -9.56 8.72 6.14
CA ALA A 282 -8.22 8.34 6.63
C ALA A 282 -8.13 8.47 8.17
N THR A 283 -8.65 9.56 8.73
CA THR A 283 -8.69 9.76 10.19
C THR A 283 -9.53 8.69 10.89
N PHE A 284 -10.69 8.34 10.34
CA PHE A 284 -11.55 7.29 10.91
C PHE A 284 -10.87 5.92 10.88
N ALA A 285 -10.17 5.58 9.79
CA ALA A 285 -9.36 4.37 9.70
C ALA A 285 -8.29 4.34 10.81
N ALA A 286 -7.54 5.44 11.01
CA ALA A 286 -6.53 5.55 12.06
C ALA A 286 -7.10 5.46 13.49
N SER A 287 -8.30 6.02 13.69
CA SER A 287 -8.96 6.09 15.00
C SER A 287 -9.71 4.81 15.39
N SER A 288 -9.88 3.88 14.45
CA SER A 288 -10.58 2.63 14.69
C SER A 288 -9.88 1.81 15.79
N GLU A 289 -10.66 1.17 16.67
CA GLU A 289 -10.13 0.43 17.82
C GLU A 289 -9.17 -0.71 17.42
N ASP A 290 -9.35 -1.26 16.21
CA ASP A 290 -8.55 -2.34 15.64
C ASP A 290 -7.48 -1.86 14.64
N ALA A 291 -7.28 -0.54 14.50
CA ALA A 291 -6.31 0.02 13.58
C ALA A 291 -4.88 -0.44 13.93
N THR A 292 -4.20 -1.05 12.95
CA THR A 292 -2.79 -1.45 13.08
C THR A 292 -1.88 -0.22 13.04
N GLU A 293 -0.63 -0.41 13.47
CA GLU A 293 0.40 0.63 13.36
C GLU A 293 0.58 1.11 11.90
N ASN A 294 0.52 0.18 10.95
CA ASN A 294 0.60 0.47 9.53
C ASN A 294 -0.58 1.36 9.05
N ILE A 295 -1.81 1.03 9.47
CA ILE A 295 -2.98 1.85 9.13
C ILE A 295 -2.84 3.25 9.74
N LYS A 296 -2.45 3.36 11.01
CA LYS A 296 -2.30 4.66 11.68
C LYS A 296 -1.26 5.55 11.02
N ASN A 297 -0.06 5.03 10.78
CA ASN A 297 1.05 5.79 10.22
C ASN A 297 0.74 6.25 8.79
N ASN A 298 0.23 5.36 7.95
CA ASN A 298 -0.08 5.72 6.57
C ASN A 298 -1.32 6.61 6.47
N SER A 299 -2.31 6.46 7.34
CA SER A 299 -3.43 7.40 7.41
C SER A 299 -2.97 8.81 7.80
N GLN A 300 -2.04 8.93 8.75
CA GLN A 300 -1.44 10.23 9.10
C GLN A 300 -0.70 10.84 7.91
N ASN A 301 0.07 10.05 7.17
CA ASN A 301 0.76 10.50 5.95
C ASN A 301 -0.22 11.00 4.88
N VAL A 302 -1.34 10.28 4.67
CA VAL A 302 -2.42 10.72 3.78
C VAL A 302 -3.00 12.06 4.24
N VAL A 303 -3.30 12.21 5.54
CA VAL A 303 -3.84 13.45 6.10
C VAL A 303 -2.89 14.63 5.91
N ILE A 304 -1.59 14.44 6.14
CA ILE A 304 -0.60 15.52 5.95
C ILE A 304 -0.56 15.97 4.49
N ALA A 305 -0.51 15.04 3.54
CA ALA A 305 -0.54 15.38 2.12
C ALA A 305 -1.84 16.11 1.72
N ILE A 306 -2.99 15.65 2.22
CA ILE A 306 -4.29 16.28 1.96
C ILE A 306 -4.38 17.69 2.58
N ASP A 307 -3.83 17.91 3.77
CA ASP A 307 -3.83 19.23 4.41
C ASP A 307 -2.93 20.23 3.65
N ASN A 308 -1.81 19.77 3.11
CA ASN A 308 -0.99 20.58 2.20
C ASN A 308 -1.78 20.97 0.94
N MET A 309 -2.44 19.99 0.30
CA MET A 309 -3.30 20.23 -0.85
C MET A 309 -4.38 21.25 -0.55
N GLN A 310 -5.04 21.17 0.62
CA GLN A 310 -6.06 22.14 1.01
C GLN A 310 -5.52 23.56 0.97
N GLY A 311 -4.36 23.80 1.59
CA GLY A 311 -3.74 25.12 1.62
C GLY A 311 -3.39 25.66 0.23
N TRP A 312 -2.93 24.81 -0.68
CA TRP A 312 -2.63 25.21 -2.06
C TRP A 312 -3.89 25.40 -2.91
N SER A 313 -4.91 24.56 -2.74
CA SER A 313 -6.20 24.66 -3.43
C SER A 313 -6.94 25.94 -3.04
N GLU A 314 -6.94 26.33 -1.77
CA GLU A 314 -7.52 27.60 -1.30
C GLU A 314 -6.80 28.82 -1.92
N GLN A 315 -5.47 28.78 -1.99
CA GLN A 315 -4.67 29.82 -2.65
C GLN A 315 -4.95 29.89 -4.16
N LEU A 316 -5.03 28.73 -4.82
CA LEU A 316 -5.33 28.64 -6.24
C LEU A 316 -6.73 29.21 -6.55
N LEU A 317 -7.73 28.88 -5.73
CA LEU A 317 -9.08 29.43 -5.87
C LEU A 317 -9.07 30.95 -5.76
N ALA A 318 -8.39 31.50 -4.75
CA ALA A 318 -8.28 32.96 -4.57
C ALA A 318 -7.64 33.65 -5.79
N LEU A 319 -6.61 33.05 -6.39
CA LEU A 319 -5.97 33.57 -7.60
C LEU A 319 -6.89 33.45 -8.83
N ALA A 320 -7.60 32.33 -9.00
CA ALA A 320 -8.54 32.13 -10.10
C ALA A 320 -9.70 33.15 -10.05
N LEU A 321 -10.30 33.35 -8.88
CA LEU A 321 -11.35 34.37 -8.68
C LEU A 321 -10.84 35.79 -8.97
N ARG A 322 -9.61 36.11 -8.55
CA ARG A 322 -8.98 37.38 -8.87
C ARG A 322 -8.80 37.53 -10.37
N LEU A 323 -8.24 36.53 -11.04
CA LEU A 323 -8.01 36.54 -12.49
C LEU A 323 -9.32 36.69 -13.27
N GLN A 324 -10.40 36.04 -12.81
CA GLN A 324 -11.72 36.16 -13.41
C GLN A 324 -12.25 37.60 -13.41
N SER A 325 -12.00 38.36 -12.34
CA SER A 325 -12.43 39.76 -12.22
C SER A 325 -11.55 40.78 -12.95
N MET A 326 -10.32 40.40 -13.30
CA MET A 326 -9.34 41.31 -13.91
C MET A 326 -9.49 41.37 -15.43
N PRO A 327 -9.29 42.52 -16.10
CA PRO A 327 -9.20 42.59 -17.57
C PRO A 327 -8.03 41.74 -18.09
N VAL A 328 -8.20 41.10 -19.25
CA VAL A 328 -7.12 40.33 -19.88
C VAL A 328 -6.01 41.30 -20.30
N GLY A 329 -4.78 41.01 -19.86
CA GLY A 329 -3.63 41.87 -20.10
C GLY A 329 -2.37 41.34 -19.41
N SER A 330 -1.24 42.02 -19.63
CA SER A 330 0.08 41.58 -19.15
C SER A 330 0.17 41.39 -17.63
N GLU A 331 -0.69 42.03 -16.86
CA GLU A 331 -0.77 41.90 -15.40
C GLU A 331 -1.20 40.49 -14.95
N MET A 332 -1.86 39.71 -15.81
CA MET A 332 -2.25 38.32 -15.52
C MET A 332 -1.05 37.37 -15.50
N GLN A 333 0.04 37.69 -16.20
CA GLN A 333 1.17 36.76 -16.41
C GLN A 333 1.72 36.21 -15.09
N THR A 334 1.94 37.07 -14.10
CA THR A 334 2.46 36.64 -12.79
C THR A 334 1.46 35.77 -12.03
N ILE A 335 0.16 36.07 -12.13
CA ILE A 335 -0.90 35.29 -11.49
C ILE A 335 -0.97 33.89 -12.10
N ILE A 336 -0.98 33.80 -13.43
CA ILE A 336 -1.03 32.52 -14.16
C ILE A 336 0.19 31.66 -13.83
N THR A 337 1.39 32.26 -13.75
CA THR A 337 2.61 31.54 -13.34
C THR A 337 2.49 30.97 -11.92
N GLU A 338 1.93 31.73 -10.98
CA GLU A 338 1.70 31.25 -9.61
C GLU A 338 0.62 30.14 -9.55
N MET A 339 -0.47 30.30 -10.31
CA MET A 339 -1.49 29.25 -10.44
C MET A 339 -0.90 27.95 -11.01
N ASN A 340 0.03 28.06 -11.96
CA ASN A 340 0.74 26.92 -12.53
C ASN A 340 1.63 26.22 -11.49
N LEU A 341 2.28 26.99 -10.62
CA LEU A 341 3.08 26.45 -9.51
C LEU A 341 2.19 25.72 -8.49
N LEU A 342 1.12 26.37 -8.03
CA LEU A 342 0.19 25.80 -7.05
C LEU A 342 -0.49 24.53 -7.58
N SER A 343 -0.91 24.50 -8.84
CA SER A 343 -1.48 23.28 -9.43
C SER A 343 -0.48 22.14 -9.55
N THR A 344 0.82 22.42 -9.76
CA THR A 344 1.87 21.40 -9.64
C THR A 344 1.94 20.88 -8.21
N TYR A 345 1.92 21.76 -7.20
CA TYR A 345 2.02 21.35 -5.80
C TYR A 345 0.80 20.52 -5.36
N ILE A 346 -0.41 20.91 -5.77
CA ILE A 346 -1.63 20.14 -5.49
C ILE A 346 -1.53 18.72 -6.03
N LEU A 347 -1.03 18.53 -7.26
CA LEU A 347 -0.89 17.20 -7.86
C LEU A 347 0.31 16.43 -7.30
N SER A 348 1.51 16.96 -7.48
CA SER A 348 2.76 16.21 -7.26
C SER A 348 3.52 16.61 -6.00
N GLY A 349 3.11 17.67 -5.31
CA GLY A 349 3.82 18.21 -4.17
C GLY A 349 5.08 19.01 -4.54
N VAL A 350 5.92 19.26 -3.55
CA VAL A 350 7.19 20.01 -3.69
C VAL A 350 8.19 19.58 -2.62
N ASP A 351 9.47 19.48 -2.99
CA ASP A 351 10.57 19.28 -2.04
C ASP A 351 10.93 20.63 -1.39
N THR A 352 10.43 20.87 -0.17
CA THR A 352 10.67 22.12 0.56
C THR A 352 11.93 22.09 1.39
N ASN A 353 12.37 20.90 1.79
CA ASN A 353 13.52 20.71 2.66
C ASN A 353 14.84 20.49 1.90
N GLY A 354 14.77 20.26 0.58
CA GLY A 354 15.90 20.15 -0.33
C GLY A 354 16.58 18.77 -0.33
N ASN A 355 15.90 17.71 0.11
CA ASN A 355 16.44 16.36 0.17
C ASN A 355 16.21 15.54 -1.11
N GLN A 356 15.60 16.14 -2.14
CA GLN A 356 15.26 15.54 -3.43
C GLN A 356 14.14 14.50 -3.36
N LEU A 357 13.40 14.46 -2.26
CA LEU A 357 12.23 13.61 -2.06
C LEU A 357 11.01 14.51 -1.81
N ILE A 358 9.84 14.02 -2.20
CA ILE A 358 8.57 14.63 -1.81
C ILE A 358 7.95 13.69 -0.79
N GLU A 359 7.94 14.13 0.45
CA GLU A 359 7.53 13.30 1.59
C GLU A 359 6.17 13.76 2.13
N PRO A 360 5.44 12.91 2.88
CA PRO A 360 4.19 13.30 3.52
C PRO A 360 4.47 14.12 4.79
N ILE A 361 5.24 15.20 4.63
CA ILE A 361 5.51 16.18 5.68
C ILE A 361 4.81 17.50 5.35
N VAL A 362 4.71 18.37 6.35
CA VAL A 362 4.08 19.68 6.20
C VAL A 362 4.81 20.48 5.11
N GLY A 363 4.06 20.90 4.10
CA GLY A 363 4.54 21.70 2.97
C GLY A 363 5.03 20.91 1.76
N GLU A 364 5.01 19.57 1.77
CA GLU A 364 5.60 18.78 0.67
C GLU A 364 4.62 17.92 -0.11
N GLY A 365 4.01 16.91 0.52
CA GLY A 365 3.17 15.93 -0.19
C GLY A 365 1.94 16.55 -0.84
N GLY A 366 1.65 16.14 -2.08
CA GLY A 366 0.43 16.45 -2.84
C GLY A 366 -0.45 15.21 -3.08
N ALA A 367 -1.29 15.24 -4.12
CA ALA A 367 -2.18 14.13 -4.47
C ALA A 367 -1.43 12.82 -4.76
N ASP A 368 -0.27 12.87 -5.41
CA ASP A 368 0.59 11.71 -5.68
C ASP A 368 1.01 11.02 -4.38
N SER A 369 1.46 11.80 -3.38
CA SER A 369 1.82 11.28 -2.05
C SER A 369 0.59 10.72 -1.34
N ALA A 370 -0.53 11.44 -1.35
CA ALA A 370 -1.77 10.97 -0.74
C ALA A 370 -2.23 9.62 -1.35
N TYR A 371 -2.11 9.47 -2.68
CA TYR A 371 -2.40 8.24 -3.39
C TYR A 371 -1.51 7.08 -2.94
N GLU A 372 -0.21 7.29 -2.92
CA GLU A 372 0.77 6.29 -2.50
C GLU A 372 0.53 5.81 -1.06
N TYR A 373 0.44 6.74 -0.12
CA TYR A 373 0.26 6.38 1.29
C TYR A 373 -1.13 5.79 1.57
N ALA A 374 -2.16 6.13 0.79
CA ALA A 374 -3.45 5.46 0.89
C ALA A 374 -3.31 3.97 0.57
N TYR A 375 -2.55 3.60 -0.45
CA TYR A 375 -2.31 2.18 -0.79
C TYR A 375 -1.56 1.47 0.32
N TYR A 376 -0.59 2.13 0.96
CA TYR A 376 0.11 1.56 2.11
C TYR A 376 -0.81 1.35 3.32
N MET A 377 -1.94 2.05 3.46
CA MET A 377 -2.95 1.72 4.49
C MET A 377 -3.51 0.30 4.31
N ALA A 378 -3.54 -0.21 3.07
CA ALA A 378 -4.03 -1.55 2.76
C ALA A 378 -3.00 -2.67 2.90
N ASP A 379 -1.72 -2.33 3.15
CA ASP A 379 -0.70 -3.34 3.37
C ASP A 379 -0.98 -4.15 4.64
N MET A 380 -0.94 -5.48 4.51
CA MET A 380 -1.22 -6.40 5.60
C MET A 380 -0.02 -7.30 5.91
N PRO A 381 0.41 -7.40 7.18
CA PRO A 381 1.38 -8.42 7.58
C PRO A 381 0.71 -9.80 7.56
N ILE A 382 1.43 -10.81 7.09
CA ILE A 382 0.98 -12.21 7.13
C ILE A 382 1.57 -12.86 8.39
N LEU A 383 0.71 -13.49 9.20
CA LEU A 383 1.06 -14.07 10.49
C LEU A 383 0.94 -15.60 10.45
N LEU A 384 1.72 -16.30 11.28
CA LEU A 384 1.63 -17.76 11.38
C LEU A 384 0.29 -18.21 11.97
N GLY A 385 -0.26 -19.31 11.47
CA GLY A 385 -1.51 -19.90 11.92
C GLY A 385 -2.76 -19.37 11.20
N LYS A 386 -3.89 -19.97 11.55
CA LYS A 386 -5.19 -19.74 10.91
C LYS A 386 -5.92 -18.51 11.46
N HIS A 387 -6.64 -17.81 10.58
CA HIS A 387 -7.54 -16.70 10.89
C HIS A 387 -6.92 -15.65 11.84
N ARG A 388 -5.73 -15.16 11.48
CA ARG A 388 -4.99 -14.20 12.29
C ARG A 388 -5.34 -12.77 11.90
N ILE A 389 -5.80 -11.99 12.86
CA ILE A 389 -5.94 -10.54 12.72
C ILE A 389 -4.65 -9.88 13.21
N PRO A 390 -4.02 -8.98 12.43
CA PRO A 390 -2.88 -8.20 12.89
C PRO A 390 -3.22 -7.44 14.19
N PRO A 391 -2.30 -7.39 15.17
CA PRO A 391 -2.59 -6.71 16.43
C PRO A 391 -2.85 -5.21 16.20
N PRO A 392 -3.80 -4.60 16.92
CA PRO A 392 -3.97 -3.16 16.93
C PRO A 392 -2.68 -2.46 17.37
N ALA A 393 -2.47 -1.23 16.91
CA ALA A 393 -1.36 -0.40 17.35
C ALA A 393 -1.37 -0.27 18.89
N SER A 394 -0.18 -0.33 19.49
CA SER A 394 -0.06 -0.21 20.94
C SER A 394 -0.63 1.13 21.38
N THR A 395 -1.57 1.12 22.32
CA THR A 395 -1.91 2.33 23.05
C THR A 395 -0.71 2.63 23.93
N GLU A 396 0.15 3.56 23.51
CA GLU A 396 1.06 4.16 24.48
C GLU A 396 0.18 4.78 25.56
N THR A 397 0.02 4.06 26.69
CA THR A 397 -0.36 4.69 27.94
C THR A 397 0.74 5.69 28.24
N GLN A 398 0.56 6.94 27.81
CA GLN A 398 1.25 8.06 28.40
C GLN A 398 0.95 7.99 29.89
N SER A 399 1.89 7.42 30.64
CA SER A 399 1.86 7.52 32.09
C SER A 399 2.01 9.01 32.41
N PRO A 400 1.16 9.55 33.30
CA PRO A 400 1.05 10.99 33.54
C PRO A 400 2.33 11.66 34.04
#